data_AF-A0A958LVV6-F1
#
_entry.id   AF-A0A958LVV6-F1
#
_cell.length_a   1.000
_cell.length_b   1.000
_cell.length_c   1.000
_cell.angle_alpha   90.00
_cell.angle_beta   90.00
_cell.angle_gamma   90.00
#
_symmetry.space_group_name_H-M   'P 1'
#
loop_
_entity.id
_entity.type
_entity.pdbx_description
1 polymer ?
#
loop_
_entity_poly.entity_id
_entity_poly.type
_entity_poly.pdbx_seq_one_letter_code
_entity_poly.pdbx_strand_id
1 'polypeptide(L)'
;RTWIAQIAYYFPLNYLRNMAVFQELKRWFNLNDFSKVIDYGAGLGTSSWCFYNETQSQQIFQFERENRFKNFWQQNSFHWIAQQEDVFKKITPSTLGIFSYSLTEIPKAMKLLEKFNHLVIIEPSLHDDGRRLMGLRDDLINRGFKILAPCVHQNSCPLLTHSKKDWCHDRIHFNKPEWLKNIEKHLPIKNDTLTFSYLIASKNPPIQSQQSMQPNLARITGDLLKEKGKSKQLICFNTERIFLSWLHKTIIPQEIGRGNLVQLANGLTQVSNELRISDDDSVKEIIPLV
;
A
#
# COMPACT_ATOMS: atom_id res chain seq x y z
N ARG A 1 -9.97 21.98 18.07
CA ARG A 1 -9.07 21.01 18.75
C ARG A 1 -8.72 19.83 17.85
N THR A 2 -9.69 19.16 17.21
CA THR A 2 -9.45 18.02 16.29
C THR A 2 -8.54 18.34 15.10
N TRP A 3 -8.63 19.55 14.53
CA TRP A 3 -7.80 19.96 13.39
C TRP A 3 -6.30 20.08 13.71
N ILE A 4 -5.95 20.39 14.97
CA ILE A 4 -4.53 20.47 15.40
C ILE A 4 -3.90 19.08 15.33
N ALA A 5 -4.61 18.05 15.79
CA ALA A 5 -4.14 16.67 15.69
C ALA A 5 -4.01 16.21 14.22
N GLN A 6 -4.94 16.62 13.36
CA GLN A 6 -4.87 16.33 11.93
C GLN A 6 -3.58 16.86 11.29
N ILE A 7 -3.17 18.08 11.61
CA ILE A 7 -1.95 18.67 11.04
C ILE A 7 -0.69 18.17 11.74
N ALA A 8 -0.66 18.23 13.06
CA ALA A 8 0.56 17.99 13.83
C ALA A 8 0.89 16.50 13.96
N TYR A 9 -0.11 15.62 13.85
CA TYR A 9 0.09 14.18 14.06
C TYR A 9 -0.25 13.37 12.81
N TYR A 10 -1.48 13.46 12.29
CA TYR A 10 -1.91 12.56 11.21
C TYR A 10 -1.32 12.92 9.85
N PHE A 11 -1.25 14.20 9.48
CA PHE A 11 -0.69 14.66 8.21
C PHE A 11 0.75 14.17 7.99
N PRO A 12 1.73 14.38 8.90
CA PRO A 12 3.11 13.91 8.68
C PRO A 12 3.20 12.38 8.64
N LEU A 13 2.43 11.66 9.46
CA LEU A 13 2.44 10.20 9.44
C LEU A 13 1.83 9.63 8.15
N ASN A 14 0.72 10.20 7.69
CA ASN A 14 0.08 9.80 6.43
C ASN A 14 0.91 10.23 5.21
N TYR A 15 1.71 11.30 5.32
CA TYR A 15 2.65 11.69 4.28
C TYR A 15 3.70 10.60 4.06
N LEU A 16 4.26 10.05 5.15
CA LEU A 16 5.23 8.95 5.06
C LEU A 16 4.61 7.68 4.46
N ARG A 17 3.36 7.35 4.81
CA ARG A 17 2.63 6.22 4.19
C ARG A 17 2.40 6.42 2.69
N ASN A 18 1.96 7.62 2.28
CA ASN A 18 1.79 7.96 0.87
C ASN A 18 3.11 7.88 0.12
N MET A 19 4.19 8.40 0.71
CA MET A 19 5.52 8.34 0.13
C MET A 19 5.95 6.88 -0.12
N ALA A 20 5.77 5.98 0.84
CA ALA A 20 6.09 4.56 0.65
C ALA A 20 5.29 3.93 -0.50
N VAL A 21 4.00 4.24 -0.62
CA VAL A 21 3.15 3.74 -1.70
C VAL A 21 3.51 4.35 -3.06
N PHE A 22 3.91 5.63 -3.11
CA PHE A 22 4.34 6.26 -4.37
C PHE A 22 5.71 5.75 -4.83
N GLN A 23 6.57 5.34 -3.90
CA GLN A 23 7.82 4.65 -4.25
C GLN A 23 7.53 3.29 -4.90
N GLU A 24 6.50 2.58 -4.44
CA GLU A 24 6.01 1.37 -5.13
C GLU A 24 5.36 1.72 -6.48
N LEU A 25 4.59 2.81 -6.57
CA LEU A 25 3.96 3.27 -7.82
C LEU A 25 5.01 3.58 -8.90
N LYS A 26 6.13 4.19 -8.52
CA LYS A 26 7.26 4.54 -9.40
C LYS A 26 7.94 3.32 -10.04
N ARG A 27 7.76 2.13 -9.49
CA ARG A 27 8.24 0.88 -10.12
C ARG A 27 7.48 0.56 -11.40
N TRP A 28 6.27 1.08 -11.54
CA TRP A 28 5.38 0.81 -12.66
C TRP A 28 5.27 2.01 -13.58
N PHE A 29 5.13 3.22 -13.03
CA PHE A 29 4.86 4.41 -13.81
C PHE A 29 5.92 5.48 -13.58
N ASN A 30 6.27 6.22 -14.63
CA ASN A 30 6.81 7.56 -14.43
C ASN A 30 5.64 8.45 -13.99
N LEU A 31 5.74 9.05 -12.79
CA LEU A 31 4.63 9.82 -12.22
C LEU A 31 4.24 11.03 -13.09
N ASN A 32 5.16 11.55 -13.90
CA ASN A 32 4.90 12.66 -14.82
C ASN A 32 4.05 12.26 -16.04
N ASP A 33 3.84 10.96 -16.29
CA ASP A 33 3.01 10.47 -17.40
C ASP A 33 1.50 10.62 -17.11
N PHE A 34 1.13 10.78 -15.82
CA PHE A 34 -0.25 11.04 -15.45
C PHE A 34 -0.64 12.47 -15.83
N SER A 35 -1.61 12.61 -16.74
CA SER A 35 -2.07 13.94 -17.20
C SER A 35 -2.72 14.76 -16.09
N LYS A 36 -3.35 14.07 -15.12
CA LYS A 36 -4.00 14.64 -13.95
C LYS A 36 -3.93 13.66 -12.80
N VAL A 37 -3.91 14.21 -11.58
CA VAL A 37 -4.10 13.45 -10.35
C VAL A 37 -5.35 13.96 -9.66
N ILE A 38 -6.21 13.05 -9.21
CA ILE A 38 -7.36 13.36 -8.37
C ILE A 38 -7.15 12.71 -7.01
N ASP A 39 -6.93 13.54 -5.99
CA ASP A 39 -6.91 13.15 -4.57
C ASP A 39 -8.35 13.21 -4.06
N TYR A 40 -8.99 12.04 -3.91
CA TYR A 40 -10.40 11.92 -3.58
C TYR A 40 -10.56 11.69 -2.06
N GLY A 41 -11.27 12.60 -1.40
CA GLY A 41 -11.27 12.69 0.06
C GLY A 41 -9.94 13.26 0.55
N ALA A 42 -9.50 14.37 -0.08
CA ALA A 42 -8.15 14.88 0.09
C ALA A 42 -7.84 15.33 1.54
N GLY A 43 -8.84 15.74 2.32
CA GLY A 43 -8.64 16.34 3.63
C GLY A 43 -7.63 17.49 3.57
N LEU A 44 -6.52 17.36 4.31
CA LEU A 44 -5.40 18.32 4.30
C LEU A 44 -4.49 18.22 3.06
N GLY A 45 -4.80 17.36 2.10
CA GLY A 45 -4.06 17.19 0.86
C GLY A 45 -2.77 16.40 1.02
N THR A 46 -2.72 15.42 1.92
CA THR A 46 -1.49 14.65 2.18
C THR A 46 -0.96 13.95 0.92
N SER A 47 -1.83 13.25 0.18
CA SER A 47 -1.46 12.60 -1.08
C SER A 47 -1.07 13.63 -2.14
N SER A 48 -1.81 14.73 -2.22
CA SER A 48 -1.53 15.85 -3.12
C SER A 48 -0.13 16.44 -2.89
N TRP A 49 0.24 16.74 -1.64
CA TRP A 49 1.56 17.26 -1.29
C TRP A 49 2.67 16.25 -1.58
N CYS A 50 2.44 14.97 -1.26
CA CYS A 50 3.41 13.93 -1.55
C CYS A 50 3.67 13.81 -3.06
N PHE A 51 2.61 13.84 -3.87
CA PHE A 51 2.72 13.73 -5.32
C PHE A 51 3.38 14.98 -5.93
N TYR A 52 3.00 16.15 -5.43
CA TYR A 52 3.63 17.42 -5.81
C TYR A 52 5.13 17.41 -5.52
N ASN A 53 5.56 16.94 -4.35
CA ASN A 53 6.98 16.91 -4.00
C ASN A 53 7.80 16.03 -4.97
N GLU A 54 7.22 14.94 -5.45
CA GLU A 54 7.86 14.01 -6.38
C GLU A 54 7.87 14.49 -7.84
N THR A 55 6.91 15.35 -8.25
CA THR A 55 6.69 15.66 -9.67
C THR A 55 6.69 17.15 -10.02
N GLN A 56 6.47 18.02 -9.03
CA GLN A 56 6.14 19.44 -9.18
C GLN A 56 4.92 19.70 -10.09
N SER A 57 4.09 18.67 -10.32
CA SER A 57 2.91 18.75 -11.20
C SER A 57 1.92 19.81 -10.72
N GLN A 58 1.44 20.61 -11.66
CA GLN A 58 0.37 21.59 -11.42
C GLN A 58 -1.02 21.00 -11.67
N GLN A 59 -1.13 19.76 -12.16
CA GLN A 59 -2.40 19.12 -12.53
C GLN A 59 -2.96 18.22 -11.41
N ILE A 60 -2.91 18.71 -10.17
CA ILE A 60 -3.38 17.99 -8.98
C ILE A 60 -4.73 18.58 -8.57
N PHE A 61 -5.76 17.73 -8.52
CA PHE A 61 -7.12 18.10 -8.19
C PHE A 61 -7.53 17.45 -6.86
N GLN A 62 -8.14 18.24 -5.99
CA GLN A 62 -8.59 17.78 -4.68
C GLN A 62 -10.10 17.77 -4.63
N PHE A 63 -10.69 16.62 -4.33
CA PHE A 63 -12.11 16.55 -3.98
C PHE A 63 -12.23 16.26 -2.48
N GLU A 64 -12.95 17.11 -1.77
CA GLU A 64 -13.20 16.98 -0.34
C GLU A 64 -14.56 17.60 -0.02
N ARG A 65 -15.38 16.88 0.76
CA ARG A 65 -16.75 17.28 1.11
C ARG A 65 -16.75 18.41 2.13
N GLU A 66 -15.76 18.41 3.02
CA GLU A 66 -15.63 19.42 4.07
C GLU A 66 -14.92 20.67 3.57
N ASN A 67 -15.70 21.73 3.30
CA ASN A 67 -15.18 23.03 2.86
C ASN A 67 -14.15 23.67 3.80
N ARG A 68 -14.07 23.25 5.08
CA ARG A 68 -13.07 23.78 6.04
C ARG A 68 -11.62 23.51 5.62
N PHE A 69 -11.39 22.51 4.76
CA PHE A 69 -10.06 22.19 4.25
C PHE A 69 -9.73 22.95 2.95
N LYS A 70 -10.73 23.57 2.34
CA LYS A 70 -10.54 24.41 1.14
C LYS A 70 -9.59 25.56 1.49
N ASN A 71 -8.53 25.71 0.70
CA ASN A 71 -7.50 26.73 0.89
C ASN A 71 -6.82 26.67 2.27
N PHE A 72 -6.85 25.53 2.94
CA PHE A 72 -6.15 25.35 4.22
C PHE A 72 -4.67 25.77 4.10
N TRP A 73 -4.05 25.37 2.98
CA TRP A 73 -2.75 25.87 2.56
C TRP A 73 -2.95 27.08 1.66
N GLN A 74 -2.67 28.29 2.18
CA GLN A 74 -2.95 29.55 1.48
C GLN A 74 -2.22 29.71 0.13
N GLN A 75 -1.15 28.97 -0.11
CA GLN A 75 -0.31 29.02 -1.31
C GLN A 75 -0.01 27.61 -1.83
N ASN A 76 -1.04 26.90 -2.29
CA ASN A 76 -0.84 25.63 -2.99
C ASN A 76 -1.33 25.74 -4.44
N SER A 77 -0.69 24.98 -5.33
CA SER A 77 -1.06 24.91 -6.74
C SER A 77 -2.19 23.91 -7.03
N PHE A 78 -2.90 23.42 -6.01
CA PHE A 78 -3.89 22.36 -6.19
C PHE A 78 -5.25 22.95 -6.57
N HIS A 79 -5.96 22.21 -7.42
CA HIS A 79 -7.26 22.62 -7.94
C HIS A 79 -8.39 21.98 -7.12
N TRP A 80 -9.09 22.78 -6.33
CA TRP A 80 -10.24 22.32 -5.55
C TRP A 80 -11.44 21.98 -6.45
N ILE A 81 -12.06 20.83 -6.19
CA ILE A 81 -13.32 20.39 -6.79
C ILE A 81 -14.38 20.35 -5.69
N ALA A 82 -15.45 21.14 -5.86
CA ALA A 82 -16.51 21.25 -4.85
C ALA A 82 -17.59 20.16 -4.94
N GLN A 83 -17.85 19.64 -6.14
CA GLN A 83 -18.91 18.67 -6.40
C GLN A 83 -18.34 17.38 -6.98
N GLN A 84 -18.88 16.24 -6.55
CA GLN A 84 -18.39 14.93 -6.98
C GLN A 84 -18.56 14.72 -8.48
N GLU A 85 -19.63 15.29 -9.05
CA GLU A 85 -19.95 15.21 -10.47
C GLU A 85 -18.87 15.88 -11.33
N ASP A 86 -18.23 16.93 -10.81
CA ASP A 86 -17.15 17.63 -11.50
C ASP A 86 -15.83 16.85 -11.48
N VAL A 87 -15.66 15.93 -10.53
CA VAL A 87 -14.56 14.95 -10.56
C VAL A 87 -14.65 14.14 -11.84
N PHE A 88 -15.84 13.61 -12.15
CA PHE A 88 -16.05 12.74 -13.31
C PHE A 88 -15.78 13.42 -14.64
N LYS A 89 -16.10 14.71 -14.75
CA LYS A 89 -15.83 15.52 -15.95
C LYS A 89 -14.34 15.70 -16.21
N LYS A 90 -13.48 15.54 -15.19
CA LYS A 90 -12.04 15.73 -15.32
C LYS A 90 -11.27 14.47 -15.63
N ILE A 91 -11.85 13.29 -15.37
CA ILE A 91 -11.19 12.00 -15.57
C ILE A 91 -10.93 11.77 -17.06
N THR A 92 -9.68 11.48 -17.37
CA THR A 92 -9.18 11.03 -18.68
C THR A 92 -8.56 9.64 -18.54
N PRO A 93 -8.26 8.93 -19.64
CA PRO A 93 -7.65 7.61 -19.58
C PRO A 93 -6.31 7.55 -18.82
N SER A 94 -5.57 8.66 -18.72
CA SER A 94 -4.29 8.77 -18.00
C SER A 94 -4.41 9.53 -16.67
N THR A 95 -5.63 9.69 -16.14
CA THR A 95 -5.83 10.27 -14.81
C THR A 95 -5.58 9.23 -13.72
N LEU A 96 -4.76 9.60 -12.72
CA LEU A 96 -4.56 8.82 -11.51
C LEU A 96 -5.59 9.22 -10.45
N GLY A 97 -6.38 8.25 -9.96
CA GLY A 97 -7.23 8.43 -8.78
C GLY A 97 -6.52 7.95 -7.52
N ILE A 98 -6.43 8.80 -6.50
CA ILE A 98 -5.84 8.48 -5.21
C ILE A 98 -6.92 8.53 -4.13
N PHE A 99 -7.02 7.46 -3.34
CA PHE A 99 -7.98 7.28 -2.26
C PHE A 99 -7.20 6.93 -0.99
N SER A 100 -6.75 7.95 -0.26
CA SER A 100 -5.94 7.78 0.95
C SER A 100 -6.77 8.08 2.19
N TYR A 101 -7.11 7.05 2.97
CA TYR A 101 -7.92 7.11 4.20
C TYR A 101 -9.33 7.69 3.96
N SER A 102 -9.90 7.41 2.79
CA SER A 102 -11.17 7.98 2.37
C SER A 102 -12.16 6.96 1.82
N LEU A 103 -11.69 5.77 1.40
CA LEU A 103 -12.52 4.81 0.67
C LEU A 103 -13.55 4.15 1.57
N THR A 104 -13.21 3.96 2.84
CA THR A 104 -14.10 3.39 3.84
C THR A 104 -15.37 4.21 4.04
N GLU A 105 -15.29 5.52 3.81
CA GLU A 105 -16.37 6.51 3.92
C GLU A 105 -17.23 6.65 2.65
N ILE A 106 -16.86 5.96 1.55
CA ILE A 106 -17.54 6.07 0.25
C ILE A 106 -18.54 4.92 0.07
N PRO A 107 -19.86 5.21 0.07
CA PRO A 107 -20.85 4.21 -0.29
C PRO A 107 -20.68 3.83 -1.76
N LYS A 108 -20.81 2.54 -2.09
CA LYS A 108 -20.71 2.02 -3.47
C LYS A 108 -19.37 2.40 -4.15
N ALA A 109 -18.28 2.36 -3.39
CA ALA A 109 -16.92 2.68 -3.84
C ALA A 109 -16.55 2.12 -5.23
N MET A 110 -16.95 0.89 -5.56
CA MET A 110 -16.66 0.29 -6.87
C MET A 110 -17.14 1.14 -8.06
N LYS A 111 -18.36 1.72 -8.01
CA LYS A 111 -18.90 2.54 -9.11
C LYS A 111 -18.07 3.80 -9.37
N LEU A 112 -17.43 4.30 -8.32
CA LEU A 112 -16.52 5.44 -8.38
C LEU A 112 -15.16 4.99 -8.94
N LEU A 113 -14.59 3.93 -8.38
CA LEU A 113 -13.28 3.41 -8.77
C LEU A 113 -13.23 3.01 -10.26
N GLU A 114 -14.29 2.40 -10.78
CA GLU A 114 -14.37 1.97 -12.19
C GLU A 114 -14.25 3.12 -13.21
N LYS A 115 -14.49 4.36 -12.78
CA LYS A 115 -14.33 5.56 -13.63
C LYS A 115 -12.86 5.84 -13.94
N PHE A 116 -11.94 5.41 -13.09
CA PHE A 116 -10.51 5.59 -13.27
C PHE A 116 -9.89 4.38 -13.97
N ASN A 117 -8.81 4.62 -14.71
CA ASN A 117 -7.96 3.55 -15.24
C ASN A 117 -6.77 3.24 -14.35
N HIS A 118 -6.34 4.18 -13.50
CA HIS A 118 -5.22 4.04 -12.59
C HIS A 118 -5.66 4.44 -11.19
N LEU A 119 -5.39 3.58 -10.21
CA LEU A 119 -5.85 3.72 -8.84
C LEU A 119 -4.70 3.50 -7.87
N VAL A 120 -4.60 4.38 -6.88
CA VAL A 120 -3.86 4.16 -5.63
C VAL A 120 -4.86 4.25 -4.49
N ILE A 121 -4.91 3.21 -3.67
CA ILE A 121 -5.77 3.13 -2.49
C ILE A 121 -4.88 2.89 -1.29
N ILE A 122 -5.05 3.68 -0.22
CA ILE A 122 -4.30 3.56 1.03
C ILE A 122 -5.31 3.66 2.17
N GLU A 123 -5.32 2.68 3.05
CA GLU A 123 -6.27 2.60 4.17
C GLU A 123 -5.52 2.26 5.47
N PRO A 124 -6.08 2.57 6.65
CA PRO A 124 -5.49 2.12 7.89
C PRO A 124 -5.38 0.60 7.92
N SER A 125 -4.39 0.09 8.65
CA SER A 125 -4.18 -1.35 8.82
C SER A 125 -5.11 -1.95 9.89
N LEU A 126 -6.34 -1.46 10.03
CA LEU A 126 -7.31 -2.09 10.91
C LEU A 126 -7.81 -3.38 10.27
N HIS A 127 -8.15 -4.37 11.08
CA HIS A 127 -8.56 -5.69 10.61
C HIS A 127 -9.70 -5.60 9.58
N ASP A 128 -10.77 -4.89 9.90
CA ASP A 128 -11.96 -4.83 9.03
C ASP A 128 -11.70 -4.04 7.74
N ASP A 129 -10.96 -2.92 7.83
CA ASP A 129 -10.58 -2.12 6.66
C ASP A 129 -9.64 -2.89 5.73
N GLY A 130 -8.64 -3.59 6.29
CA GLY A 130 -7.73 -4.44 5.53
C GLY A 130 -8.46 -5.59 4.83
N ARG A 131 -9.40 -6.25 5.52
CA ARG A 131 -10.21 -7.31 4.90
C ARG A 131 -11.16 -6.79 3.84
N ARG A 132 -11.77 -5.61 4.05
CA ARG A 132 -12.57 -4.92 3.03
C ARG A 132 -11.73 -4.59 1.80
N LEU A 133 -10.50 -4.12 1.99
CA LEU A 133 -9.57 -3.84 0.89
C LEU A 133 -9.15 -5.13 0.14
N MET A 134 -8.99 -6.25 0.84
CA MET A 134 -8.72 -7.55 0.21
C MET A 134 -9.90 -8.04 -0.64
N GLY A 135 -11.15 -7.87 -0.18
CA GLY A 135 -12.32 -8.16 -1.00
C GLY A 135 -12.43 -7.23 -2.22
N LEU A 136 -12.17 -5.94 -2.00
CA LEU A 136 -12.15 -4.94 -3.07
C LEU A 136 -11.11 -5.27 -4.15
N ARG A 137 -9.94 -5.79 -3.75
CA ARG A 137 -8.91 -6.25 -4.69
C ARG A 137 -9.47 -7.28 -5.67
N ASP A 138 -10.17 -8.29 -5.17
CA ASP A 138 -10.75 -9.35 -5.99
C ASP A 138 -11.85 -8.79 -6.90
N ASP A 139 -12.68 -7.87 -6.41
CA ASP A 139 -13.66 -7.16 -7.24
C ASP A 139 -12.99 -6.34 -8.35
N LEU A 140 -11.91 -5.61 -8.07
CA LEU A 140 -11.18 -4.83 -9.07
C LEU A 140 -10.63 -5.73 -10.19
N ILE A 141 -10.08 -6.89 -9.84
CA ILE A 141 -9.61 -7.89 -10.82
C ILE A 141 -10.77 -8.33 -11.72
N ASN A 142 -11.92 -8.64 -11.13
CA ASN A 142 -13.13 -9.02 -11.88
C ASN A 142 -13.66 -7.89 -12.79
N ARG A 143 -13.30 -6.63 -12.52
CA ARG A 143 -13.62 -5.46 -13.35
C ARG A 143 -12.54 -5.10 -14.37
N GLY A 144 -11.56 -5.99 -14.57
CA GLY A 144 -10.52 -5.85 -15.59
C GLY A 144 -9.32 -5.02 -15.15
N PHE A 145 -9.19 -4.68 -13.87
CA PHE A 145 -7.95 -4.11 -13.36
C PHE A 145 -6.89 -5.21 -13.16
N LYS A 146 -5.62 -4.87 -13.41
CA LYS A 146 -4.49 -5.62 -12.88
C LYS A 146 -4.02 -4.97 -11.58
N ILE A 147 -3.80 -5.78 -10.55
CA ILE A 147 -3.17 -5.35 -9.30
C ILE A 147 -1.65 -5.33 -9.52
N LEU A 148 -1.06 -4.15 -9.36
CA LEU A 148 0.38 -3.94 -9.54
C LEU A 148 1.13 -4.06 -8.21
N ALA A 149 0.49 -3.67 -7.11
CA ALA A 149 1.04 -3.82 -5.76
C ALA A 149 -0.08 -3.79 -4.71
N PRO A 150 0.16 -4.28 -3.48
CA PRO A 150 1.34 -5.04 -3.04
C PRO A 150 1.38 -6.46 -3.63
N CYS A 151 0.25 -6.99 -4.09
CA CYS A 151 0.20 -8.37 -4.57
C CYS A 151 1.05 -8.57 -5.83
N VAL A 152 1.85 -9.63 -5.82
CA VAL A 152 2.71 -10.05 -6.93
C VAL A 152 2.03 -11.06 -7.88
N HIS A 153 0.75 -11.35 -7.63
CA HIS A 153 -0.09 -12.25 -8.42
C HIS A 153 -1.53 -11.72 -8.53
N GLN A 154 -2.29 -12.25 -9.49
CA GLN A 154 -3.70 -11.89 -9.73
C GLN A 154 -4.71 -12.92 -9.20
N ASN A 155 -4.24 -14.02 -8.62
CA ASN A 155 -5.15 -15.01 -8.03
C ASN A 155 -5.81 -14.51 -6.73
N SER A 156 -6.79 -15.27 -6.22
CA SER A 156 -7.46 -14.98 -4.95
C SER A 156 -6.46 -14.79 -3.80
N CYS A 157 -6.74 -13.83 -2.91
CA CYS A 157 -5.84 -13.52 -1.82
C CYS A 157 -5.82 -14.66 -0.76
N PRO A 158 -4.66 -15.28 -0.49
CA PRO A 158 -4.60 -16.41 0.45
C PRO A 158 -4.97 -16.04 1.89
N LEU A 159 -4.75 -14.79 2.30
CA LEU A 159 -5.15 -14.33 3.63
C LEU A 159 -6.66 -14.12 3.76
N LEU A 160 -7.35 -13.88 2.64
CA LEU A 160 -8.81 -13.73 2.65
C LEU A 160 -9.48 -15.10 2.69
N THR A 161 -8.95 -16.03 1.91
CA THR A 161 -9.53 -17.37 1.70
C THR A 161 -9.22 -18.34 2.84
N HIS A 162 -7.98 -18.35 3.34
CA HIS A 162 -7.52 -19.34 4.32
C HIS A 162 -7.56 -18.85 5.77
N SER A 163 -7.89 -17.57 6.01
CA SER A 163 -7.91 -17.00 7.36
C SER A 163 -9.06 -16.01 7.55
N LYS A 164 -9.75 -16.13 8.68
CA LYS A 164 -10.76 -15.15 9.13
C LYS A 164 -10.16 -14.01 9.95
N LYS A 165 -8.92 -14.16 10.43
CA LYS A 165 -8.25 -13.24 11.37
C LYS A 165 -7.10 -12.47 10.74
N ASP A 166 -6.50 -13.00 9.68
CA ASP A 166 -5.40 -12.32 9.01
C ASP A 166 -5.94 -11.27 8.03
N TRP A 167 -5.17 -10.19 7.86
CA TRP A 167 -5.37 -9.20 6.82
C TRP A 167 -4.02 -8.74 6.27
N CYS A 168 -4.00 -8.46 4.97
CA CYS A 168 -2.82 -7.94 4.30
C CYS A 168 -2.65 -6.47 4.66
N HIS A 169 -1.49 -6.13 5.19
CA HIS A 169 -1.05 -4.76 5.42
C HIS A 169 0.46 -4.70 5.19
N ASP A 170 1.02 -3.51 5.25
CA ASP A 170 2.45 -3.26 5.20
C ASP A 170 2.91 -2.46 6.41
N ARG A 171 4.23 -2.29 6.54
CA ARG A 171 4.87 -1.52 7.62
C ARG A 171 6.08 -0.78 7.07
N ILE A 172 6.16 0.51 7.37
CA ILE A 172 7.41 1.27 7.23
C ILE A 172 8.00 1.61 8.59
N HIS A 173 9.32 1.62 8.64
CA HIS A 173 10.10 2.15 9.76
C HIS A 173 10.46 3.60 9.44
N PHE A 174 10.50 4.46 10.45
CA PHE A 174 10.85 5.86 10.25
C PHE A 174 11.61 6.42 11.44
N ASN A 175 12.50 7.37 11.16
CA ASN A 175 13.21 8.10 12.19
C ASN A 175 12.26 9.12 12.82
N LYS A 176 11.64 8.73 13.94
CA LYS A 176 10.69 9.57 14.68
C LYS A 176 11.36 10.88 15.14
N PRO A 177 10.91 12.05 14.66
CA PRO A 177 11.50 13.32 15.04
C PRO A 177 11.15 13.70 16.49
N GLU A 178 11.97 14.55 17.11
CA GLU A 178 11.82 14.90 18.53
C GLU A 178 10.48 15.58 18.84
N TRP A 179 9.98 16.43 17.94
CA TRP A 179 8.67 17.06 18.11
C TRP A 179 7.53 16.03 18.17
N LEU A 180 7.62 14.93 17.41
CA LEU A 180 6.62 13.86 17.42
C LEU A 180 6.73 13.03 18.70
N LYS A 181 7.96 12.72 19.14
CA LYS A 181 8.20 12.08 20.45
C LYS A 181 7.61 12.91 21.59
N ASN A 182 7.75 14.23 21.54
CA ASN A 182 7.18 15.13 22.54
C ASN A 182 5.64 15.11 22.53
N ILE A 183 4.99 15.03 21.37
CA ILE A 183 3.54 14.82 21.29
C ILE A 183 3.17 13.46 21.90
N GLU A 184 3.85 12.37 21.53
CA GLU A 184 3.54 11.02 22.00
C GLU A 184 3.77 10.80 23.49
N LYS A 185 4.62 11.58 24.17
CA LYS A 185 4.75 11.57 25.64
C LYS A 185 3.41 11.82 26.35
N HIS A 186 2.47 12.49 25.68
CA HIS A 186 1.14 12.80 26.20
C HIS A 186 0.04 11.91 25.61
N LEU A 187 0.39 10.89 24.81
CA LEU A 187 -0.56 9.99 24.17
C LEU A 187 -0.32 8.54 24.66
N PRO A 188 -1.37 7.70 24.68
CA PRO A 188 -1.22 6.28 25.00
C PRO A 188 -0.58 5.48 23.85
N ILE A 189 -0.42 6.08 22.67
CA ILE A 189 0.08 5.43 21.46
C ILE A 189 1.52 5.84 21.23
N LYS A 190 2.38 4.85 20.97
CA LYS A 190 3.77 5.03 20.53
C LYS A 190 3.94 4.36 19.18
N ASN A 191 4.00 5.15 18.10
CA ASN A 191 4.14 4.61 16.76
C ASN A 191 5.61 4.56 16.37
N ASP A 192 6.31 3.47 16.69
CA ASP A 192 7.70 3.28 16.24
C ASP A 192 7.79 2.79 14.79
N THR A 193 6.66 2.32 14.26
CA THR A 193 6.48 1.95 12.86
C THR A 193 5.10 2.39 12.40
N LEU A 194 4.92 2.55 11.09
CA LEU A 194 3.64 2.95 10.50
C LEU A 194 3.10 1.82 9.66
N THR A 195 1.98 1.27 10.10
CA THR A 195 1.24 0.25 9.37
C THR A 195 0.12 0.88 8.54
N PHE A 196 -0.15 0.26 7.39
CA PHE A 196 -1.20 0.66 6.44
C PHE A 196 -1.50 -0.49 5.48
N SER A 197 -2.68 -0.50 4.88
CA SER A 197 -3.03 -1.41 3.79
C SER A 197 -3.10 -0.59 2.51
N TYR A 198 -2.66 -1.12 1.37
CA TYR A 198 -2.72 -0.39 0.12
C TYR A 198 -3.01 -1.29 -1.07
N LEU A 199 -3.45 -0.68 -2.18
CA LEU A 199 -3.55 -1.30 -3.49
C LEU A 199 -3.12 -0.29 -4.55
N ILE A 200 -2.34 -0.77 -5.52
CA ILE A 200 -2.10 -0.08 -6.79
C ILE A 200 -2.74 -0.93 -7.88
N ALA A 201 -3.67 -0.36 -8.63
CA ALA A 201 -4.42 -1.08 -9.65
C ALA A 201 -4.49 -0.28 -10.96
N SER A 202 -4.43 -0.97 -12.09
CA SER A 202 -4.53 -0.33 -13.40
C SER A 202 -5.25 -1.20 -14.43
N LYS A 203 -6.15 -0.59 -15.23
CA LYS A 203 -6.71 -1.18 -16.46
C LYS A 203 -5.72 -1.11 -17.63
N ASN A 204 -4.83 -0.12 -17.60
CA ASN A 204 -3.79 0.10 -18.62
C ASN A 204 -2.40 0.00 -17.97
N PRO A 205 -1.98 -1.17 -17.49
CA PRO A 205 -0.70 -1.29 -16.83
C PRO A 205 0.43 -1.19 -17.86
N PRO A 206 1.64 -0.72 -17.48
CA PRO A 206 2.79 -0.62 -18.38
C PRO A 206 3.16 -2.00 -18.94
N ILE A 207 3.78 -2.06 -20.13
CA ILE A 207 4.15 -3.34 -20.77
C ILE A 207 5.01 -4.21 -19.84
N GLN A 208 5.93 -3.60 -19.09
CA GLN A 208 6.81 -4.28 -18.13
C GLN A 208 6.06 -4.99 -17.00
N SER A 209 4.83 -4.58 -16.66
CA SER A 209 3.99 -5.27 -15.68
C SER A 209 3.59 -6.69 -16.07
N GLN A 210 3.71 -7.04 -17.36
CA GLN A 210 3.44 -8.39 -17.83
C GLN A 210 4.61 -9.34 -17.53
N GLN A 211 5.83 -8.82 -17.37
CA GLN A 211 7.04 -9.59 -17.09
C GLN A 211 7.32 -9.74 -15.58
N SER A 212 6.70 -8.91 -14.74
CA SER A 212 6.93 -8.89 -13.30
C SER A 212 6.16 -9.95 -12.51
N MET A 213 5.23 -10.68 -13.13
CA MET A 213 4.58 -11.86 -12.52
C MET A 213 5.45 -13.10 -12.70
N GLN A 214 6.66 -13.04 -12.16
CA GLN A 214 7.54 -14.19 -12.13
C GLN A 214 7.00 -15.21 -11.11
N PRO A 215 7.00 -16.52 -11.43
CA PRO A 215 6.38 -17.55 -10.59
C PRO A 215 6.99 -17.65 -9.18
N ASN A 216 8.21 -17.16 -9.01
CA ASN A 216 8.96 -17.23 -7.76
C ASN A 216 9.17 -15.87 -7.09
N LEU A 217 8.55 -14.79 -7.60
CA LEU A 217 8.57 -13.51 -6.93
C LEU A 217 7.56 -13.56 -5.79
N ALA A 218 8.00 -13.34 -4.57
CA ALA A 218 7.17 -13.30 -3.38
C ALA A 218 7.30 -11.97 -2.64
N ARG A 219 6.26 -11.61 -1.88
CA ARG A 219 6.33 -10.50 -0.93
C ARG A 219 6.30 -11.01 0.50
N ILE A 220 7.15 -10.46 1.36
CA ILE A 220 7.08 -10.69 2.81
C ILE A 220 5.84 -9.98 3.37
N THR A 221 4.96 -10.73 4.03
CA THR A 221 3.69 -10.20 4.57
C THR A 221 3.52 -10.37 6.08
N GLY A 222 4.47 -11.03 6.75
CA GLY A 222 4.48 -11.18 8.21
C GLY A 222 5.86 -10.90 8.81
N ASP A 223 5.86 -10.64 10.11
CA ASP A 223 7.07 -10.51 10.92
C ASP A 223 7.70 -11.90 11.17
N LEU A 224 8.99 -11.94 11.55
CA LEU A 224 9.67 -13.19 11.87
C LEU A 224 9.11 -13.81 13.16
N LEU A 225 8.53 -14.99 13.05
CA LEU A 225 8.01 -15.77 14.17
C LEU A 225 9.07 -16.77 14.64
N LYS A 226 9.53 -16.62 15.89
CA LYS A 226 10.49 -17.53 16.52
C LYS A 226 9.76 -18.64 17.26
N GLU A 227 10.04 -19.89 16.90
CA GLU A 227 9.49 -21.10 17.53
C GLU A 227 10.64 -21.98 18.08
N LYS A 228 10.31 -23.04 18.81
CA LYS A 228 11.31 -23.98 19.30
C LYS A 228 11.92 -24.76 18.12
N GLY A 229 13.18 -24.48 17.80
CA GLY A 229 13.97 -25.18 16.78
C GLY A 229 13.77 -24.70 15.35
N LYS A 230 12.89 -23.71 15.12
CA LYS A 230 12.73 -23.07 13.81
C LYS A 230 12.24 -21.63 13.94
N SER A 231 12.50 -20.84 12.91
CA SER A 231 11.85 -19.54 12.72
C SER A 231 11.07 -19.57 11.40
N LYS A 232 9.98 -18.82 11.31
CA LYS A 232 9.17 -18.74 10.09
C LYS A 232 8.68 -17.34 9.80
N GLN A 233 8.50 -17.02 8.52
CA GLN A 233 8.00 -15.72 8.09
C GLN A 233 6.99 -15.88 6.95
N LEU A 234 5.85 -15.19 7.06
CA LEU A 234 4.75 -15.33 6.11
C LEU A 234 5.08 -14.60 4.80
N ILE A 235 4.83 -15.27 3.67
CA ILE A 235 5.02 -14.72 2.33
C ILE A 235 3.75 -14.84 1.49
N CYS A 236 3.66 -14.03 0.44
CA CYS A 236 2.57 -14.05 -0.51
C CYS A 236 3.12 -14.07 -1.95
N PHE A 237 2.80 -15.11 -2.70
CA PHE A 237 3.18 -15.26 -4.11
C PHE A 237 2.18 -16.06 -4.95
N ASN A 238 1.29 -16.83 -4.30
CA ASN A 238 0.25 -17.61 -4.96
C ASN A 238 -1.04 -17.68 -4.10
N THR A 239 -1.92 -18.63 -4.39
CA THR A 239 -3.20 -18.84 -3.69
C THR A 239 -3.08 -19.54 -2.33
N GLU A 240 -1.87 -19.94 -1.92
CA GLU A 240 -1.63 -20.66 -0.67
C GLU A 240 -1.11 -19.74 0.43
N ARG A 241 -1.43 -20.07 1.68
CA ARG A 241 -0.92 -19.36 2.86
C ARG A 241 0.40 -19.99 3.33
N ILE A 242 1.49 -19.54 2.74
CA ILE A 242 2.83 -20.14 2.88
C ILE A 242 3.75 -19.31 3.80
N PHE A 243 4.60 -20.01 4.56
CA PHE A 243 5.71 -19.43 5.29
C PHE A 243 7.05 -19.87 4.68
N LEU A 244 8.04 -18.99 4.70
CA LEU A 244 9.45 -19.41 4.70
C LEU A 244 9.77 -19.99 6.08
N SER A 245 10.58 -21.05 6.14
CA SER A 245 11.03 -21.61 7.42
C SER A 245 12.53 -21.92 7.45
N TRP A 246 13.18 -21.48 8.52
CA TRP A 246 14.60 -21.71 8.81
C TRP A 246 14.71 -22.64 10.01
N LEU A 247 15.29 -23.82 9.83
CA LEU A 247 15.57 -24.74 10.93
C LEU A 247 16.86 -24.31 11.64
N HIS A 248 16.80 -24.06 12.95
CA HIS A 248 17.93 -23.48 13.70
C HIS A 248 19.18 -24.35 13.69
N LYS A 249 19.02 -25.67 13.51
CA LYS A 249 20.13 -26.63 13.40
C LYS A 249 20.85 -26.61 12.04
N THR A 250 20.26 -25.96 11.04
CA THR A 250 20.71 -25.99 9.65
C THR A 250 21.21 -24.63 9.20
N ILE A 251 20.49 -23.56 9.55
CA ILE A 251 20.79 -22.21 9.09
C ILE A 251 20.37 -21.17 10.14
N ILE A 252 21.12 -20.06 10.19
CA ILE A 252 20.76 -18.90 10.99
C ILE A 252 19.55 -18.22 10.32
N PRO A 253 18.42 -18.04 11.02
CA PRO A 253 17.28 -17.36 10.45
C PRO A 253 17.61 -15.93 10.03
N GLN A 254 17.20 -15.56 8.82
CA GLN A 254 17.27 -14.20 8.34
C GLN A 254 15.92 -13.51 8.59
N GLU A 255 15.96 -12.30 9.13
CA GLU A 255 14.78 -11.44 9.21
C GLU A 255 14.73 -10.56 7.96
N ILE A 256 13.75 -10.81 7.10
CA ILE A 256 13.53 -10.00 5.90
C ILE A 256 12.44 -8.98 6.21
N GLY A 257 12.65 -7.72 5.81
CA GLY A 257 11.69 -6.64 6.06
C GLY A 257 10.30 -6.94 5.50
N ARG A 258 9.26 -6.62 6.28
CA ARG A 258 7.88 -6.71 5.81
C ARG A 258 7.66 -5.77 4.63
N GLY A 259 6.95 -6.25 3.62
CA GLY A 259 6.75 -5.52 2.37
C GLY A 259 7.85 -5.75 1.33
N ASN A 260 9.01 -6.30 1.72
CA ASN A 260 10.12 -6.52 0.79
C ASN A 260 9.77 -7.61 -0.23
N LEU A 261 10.31 -7.44 -1.44
CA LEU A 261 10.20 -8.43 -2.50
C LEU A 261 11.39 -9.38 -2.45
N VAL A 262 11.11 -10.67 -2.52
CA VAL A 262 12.12 -11.74 -2.52
C VAL A 262 11.94 -12.65 -3.74
N GLN A 263 13.07 -13.11 -4.27
CA GLN A 263 13.13 -14.18 -5.26
C GLN A 263 13.27 -15.52 -4.53
N LEU A 264 12.36 -16.45 -4.79
CA LEU A 264 12.47 -17.83 -4.33
C LEU A 264 13.31 -18.66 -5.29
N ALA A 265 14.20 -19.50 -4.76
CA ALA A 265 14.89 -20.50 -5.55
C ALA A 265 13.91 -21.55 -6.12
N ASN A 266 14.28 -22.16 -7.25
CA ASN A 266 13.51 -23.28 -7.80
C ASN A 266 13.70 -24.52 -6.93
N GLY A 267 12.64 -25.33 -6.79
CA GLY A 267 12.73 -26.64 -6.13
C GLY A 267 12.84 -26.62 -4.60
N LEU A 268 12.45 -25.51 -3.95
CA LEU A 268 12.37 -25.47 -2.49
C LEU A 268 11.49 -26.59 -1.94
N THR A 269 11.94 -27.24 -0.87
CA THR A 269 11.18 -28.32 -0.23
C THR A 269 10.01 -27.72 0.56
N GLN A 270 8.79 -27.99 0.10
CA GLN A 270 7.58 -27.65 0.85
C GLN A 270 7.22 -28.78 1.83
N VAL A 271 7.01 -28.42 3.10
CA VAL A 271 6.46 -29.32 4.12
C VAL A 271 5.27 -28.66 4.77
N SER A 272 4.08 -29.23 4.57
CA SER A 272 2.81 -28.57 4.90
C SER A 272 2.72 -27.22 4.18
N ASN A 273 2.58 -26.12 4.91
CA ASN A 273 2.53 -24.76 4.39
C ASN A 273 3.84 -23.99 4.59
N GLU A 274 4.97 -24.69 4.70
CA GLU A 274 6.29 -24.10 4.93
C GLU A 274 7.27 -24.47 3.80
N LEU A 275 7.87 -23.47 3.15
CA LEU A 275 9.01 -23.64 2.26
C LEU A 275 10.30 -23.59 3.08
N ARG A 276 11.03 -24.70 3.10
CA ARG A 276 12.26 -24.82 3.88
C ARG A 276 13.40 -24.09 3.20
N ILE A 277 14.06 -23.21 3.96
CA ILE A 277 15.28 -22.51 3.58
C ILE A 277 16.47 -23.31 4.09
N SER A 278 17.33 -23.77 3.17
CA SER A 278 18.53 -24.56 3.48
C SER A 278 19.82 -23.75 3.48
N ASP A 279 19.86 -22.66 2.72
CA ASP A 279 21.04 -21.83 2.45
C ASP A 279 20.60 -20.39 2.10
N ASP A 280 21.58 -19.48 2.02
CA ASP A 280 21.34 -18.06 1.70
C ASP A 280 20.91 -17.83 0.24
N ASP A 281 21.10 -18.81 -0.65
CA ASP A 281 20.70 -18.72 -2.06
C ASP A 281 19.22 -19.11 -2.29
N SER A 282 18.60 -19.76 -1.31
CA SER A 282 17.21 -20.22 -1.33
C SER A 282 16.19 -19.09 -1.41
N VAL A 283 16.52 -17.93 -0.83
CA VAL A 283 15.68 -16.72 -0.85
C VAL A 283 16.57 -15.50 -0.95
N LYS A 284 16.37 -14.69 -2.00
CA LYS A 284 17.15 -13.46 -2.22
C LYS A 284 16.25 -12.25 -2.13
N GLU A 285 16.55 -11.34 -1.22
CA GLU A 285 15.91 -10.03 -1.20
C GLU A 285 16.31 -9.26 -2.47
N ILE A 286 15.31 -8.84 -3.24
CA ILE A 286 15.53 -8.13 -4.50
C ILE A 286 15.36 -6.63 -4.27
N ILE A 287 14.28 -6.24 -3.59
CA ILE A 287 13.93 -4.83 -3.44
C ILE A 287 13.27 -4.62 -2.07
N PRO A 288 13.87 -3.78 -1.20
CA PRO A 288 13.23 -3.41 0.06
C PRO A 288 11.97 -2.57 -0.21
N LEU A 289 11.00 -2.64 0.71
CA LEU A 289 10.04 -1.56 0.84
C LEU A 289 10.72 -0.44 1.64
N VAL A 290 10.63 0.79 1.11
CA VAL A 290 11.31 2.02 1.59
C VAL A 290 11.42 2.14 3.10
#